data_AF-A0A8J4UPB1-F1
#
_entry.id   AF-A0A8J4UPB1-F1
#
_cell.length_a   1.000
_cell.length_b   1.000
_cell.length_c   1.000
_cell.angle_alpha   90.00
_cell.angle_beta   90.00
_cell.angle_gamma   90.00
#
_symmetry.space_group_name_H-M   'P 1'
#
loop_
_entity.id
_entity.type
_entity.pdbx_description
1 polymer ?
#
loop_
_entity_poly.entity_id
_entity_poly.type
_entity_poly.pdbx_seq_one_letter_code
_entity_poly.pdbx_strand_id
1 'polypeptide(L)'
;MKFGKYLKANIDQKLESNYINYKELKKLLMDLALEESRDGTNSGGNNRVNNRNYILQHKQSQKASDRNSKFLFAVWNQFQRVDRFLQEFERDTLTKANYMENSVDASLLIETIKEVNNLLANFIELNKEGFRKILKKFDKKFTISIGAEYYKNMIQNHFIAKTSILNHYKLKLINIYSNHFGDPQNLISSEQSESVFDFTLEEQ
;
A
#
# COMPACT_ATOMS: atom_id res chain seq x y z
N MET A 1 8.09 8.97 -14.05
CA MET A 1 8.86 9.11 -12.78
C MET A 1 9.20 7.72 -12.19
N LYS A 2 10.38 7.52 -11.56
CA LYS A 2 10.76 6.24 -10.93
C LYS A 2 10.12 6.12 -9.54
N PHE A 3 9.01 5.40 -9.40
CA PHE A 3 8.23 5.31 -8.14
C PHE A 3 9.06 4.98 -6.89
N GLY A 4 10.02 4.05 -6.97
CA GLY A 4 10.85 3.74 -5.80
C GLY A 4 11.69 4.92 -5.27
N LYS A 5 12.07 5.86 -6.15
CA LYS A 5 12.73 7.11 -5.71
C LYS A 5 11.72 8.08 -5.10
N TYR A 6 10.53 8.19 -5.71
CA TYR A 6 9.44 9.01 -5.22
C TYR A 6 8.98 8.56 -3.83
N LEU A 7 8.75 7.26 -3.63
CA LEU A 7 8.40 6.68 -2.33
C LEU A 7 9.43 7.06 -1.27
N LYS A 8 10.73 6.84 -1.53
CA LYS A 8 11.79 7.18 -0.57
C LYS A 8 11.84 8.67 -0.22
N ALA A 9 11.51 9.55 -1.16
CA ALA A 9 11.54 11.00 -0.94
C ALA A 9 10.32 11.52 -0.15
N ASN A 10 9.20 10.78 -0.14
CA ASN A 10 7.95 11.20 0.50
C ASN A 10 7.61 10.39 1.77
N ILE A 11 8.45 9.43 2.15
CA ILE A 11 8.28 8.69 3.41
C ILE A 11 8.51 9.61 4.59
N ASP A 12 7.57 9.60 5.54
CA ASP A 12 7.79 10.15 6.87
C ASP A 12 8.80 9.26 7.62
N GLN A 13 9.89 9.85 8.09
CA GLN A 13 10.97 9.15 8.80
C GLN A 13 10.45 8.42 10.05
N LYS A 14 9.43 8.97 10.74
CA LYS A 14 8.85 8.33 11.93
C LYS A 14 8.10 7.04 11.59
N LEU A 15 7.61 6.92 10.35
CA LEU A 15 6.76 5.81 9.90
C LEU A 15 7.46 4.89 8.90
N GLU A 16 8.75 5.08 8.64
CA GLU A 16 9.51 4.38 7.58
C GLU A 16 9.33 2.85 7.64
N SER A 17 9.35 2.26 8.84
CA SER A 17 9.20 0.82 9.04
C SER A 17 7.82 0.27 8.64
N ASN A 18 6.80 1.12 8.63
CA ASN A 18 5.41 0.76 8.39
C ASN A 18 5.03 0.88 6.90
N TYR A 19 5.81 1.59 6.09
CA TYR A 19 5.60 1.62 4.63
C TYR A 19 5.94 0.28 3.97
N ILE A 20 5.33 0.01 2.82
CA ILE A 20 5.64 -1.11 1.96
C ILE A 20 7.15 -1.16 1.61
N ASN A 21 7.80 -2.30 1.83
CA ASN A 21 9.19 -2.49 1.40
C ASN A 21 9.27 -2.75 -0.12
N TYR A 22 9.03 -1.71 -0.90
CA TYR A 22 8.97 -1.78 -2.37
C TYR A 22 10.30 -2.26 -2.97
N LYS A 23 11.43 -1.95 -2.33
CA LYS A 23 12.76 -2.37 -2.79
C LYS A 23 12.95 -3.87 -2.66
N GLU A 24 12.59 -4.46 -1.53
CA GLU A 24 12.69 -5.91 -1.30
C GLU A 24 11.74 -6.69 -2.21
N LEU A 25 10.47 -6.27 -2.33
CA LEU A 25 9.53 -6.92 -3.24
C LEU A 25 10.02 -6.87 -4.69
N LYS A 26 10.62 -5.76 -5.11
CA LYS A 26 11.22 -5.65 -6.43
C LYS A 26 12.43 -6.57 -6.59
N LYS A 27 13.27 -6.72 -5.57
CA LYS A 27 14.41 -7.65 -5.60
C LYS A 27 13.91 -9.09 -5.74
N LEU A 28 12.98 -9.50 -4.88
CA LEU A 28 12.35 -10.83 -4.92
C LEU A 28 11.76 -11.11 -6.31
N LEU A 29 11.05 -10.14 -6.90
CA LEU A 29 10.49 -10.28 -8.24
C LEU A 29 11.56 -10.57 -9.30
N MET A 30 12.70 -9.88 -9.23
CA MET A 30 13.79 -10.08 -10.17
C MET A 30 14.47 -11.44 -9.96
N ASP A 31 14.65 -11.86 -8.70
CA ASP A 31 15.23 -13.15 -8.37
C ASP A 31 14.35 -14.29 -8.93
N LEU A 32 13.03 -14.21 -8.77
CA LEU A 32 12.07 -15.19 -9.34
C LEU A 32 12.07 -15.21 -10.87
N ALA A 33 12.26 -14.06 -11.52
CA ALA A 33 12.36 -13.97 -12.98
C ALA A 33 13.67 -14.55 -13.52
N LEU A 34 14.78 -14.42 -12.77
CA LEU A 34 16.05 -15.05 -13.11
C LEU A 34 15.99 -16.57 -12.99
N GLU A 35 15.31 -17.08 -11.96
CA GLU A 35 15.04 -18.52 -11.81
C GLU A 35 14.27 -19.08 -13.01
N GLU A 36 13.29 -18.34 -13.55
CA GLU A 36 12.55 -18.72 -14.77
C GLU A 36 13.46 -18.92 -15.99
N SER A 37 14.41 -18.01 -16.17
CA SER A 37 15.27 -17.99 -17.35
C SER A 37 16.28 -19.14 -17.36
N ARG A 38 16.72 -19.60 -16.18
CA ARG A 38 17.67 -20.70 -16.01
C ARG A 38 17.04 -22.07 -16.30
N ASP A 39 15.76 -22.23 -16.01
CA ASP A 39 15.05 -23.49 -16.21
C ASP A 39 14.71 -23.75 -17.70
N GLY A 40 14.74 -22.73 -18.56
CA GLY A 40 14.43 -22.84 -20.00
C GLY A 40 15.55 -23.36 -20.90
N THR A 41 16.81 -23.42 -20.42
CA THR A 41 18.00 -23.65 -21.29
C THR A 41 18.60 -25.07 -21.26
N ASN A 42 18.06 -26.00 -20.45
CA ASN A 42 18.65 -27.34 -20.26
C ASN A 42 17.97 -28.50 -21.02
N SER A 43 17.12 -28.23 -22.02
CA SER A 43 16.50 -29.28 -22.85
C SER A 43 17.30 -29.57 -24.12
N GLY A 44 18.53 -30.07 -23.96
CA GLY A 44 19.32 -30.70 -25.01
C GLY A 44 19.62 -32.15 -24.64
N GLY A 45 18.75 -33.09 -24.99
CA GLY A 45 18.98 -34.51 -24.68
C GLY A 45 17.85 -35.48 -25.01
N ASN A 46 17.91 -36.03 -26.22
CA ASN A 46 17.40 -37.34 -26.68
C ASN A 46 15.90 -37.71 -26.55
N ASN A 47 15.26 -37.69 -27.72
CA ASN A 47 14.17 -38.55 -28.23
C ASN A 47 13.71 -39.74 -27.36
N ARG A 48 12.85 -39.48 -26.37
CA ARG A 48 11.90 -40.46 -25.80
C ARG A 48 10.55 -39.76 -25.56
N VAL A 49 9.84 -39.54 -26.65
CA VAL A 49 8.56 -38.82 -26.79
C VAL A 49 7.46 -39.89 -26.64
N ASN A 50 6.73 -40.00 -25.54
CA ASN A 50 5.33 -39.51 -25.49
C ASN A 50 4.80 -39.37 -24.04
N ASN A 51 5.35 -40.07 -23.04
CA ASN A 51 4.88 -39.97 -21.64
C ASN A 51 5.64 -38.95 -20.77
N ARG A 52 6.85 -38.53 -21.17
CA ARG A 52 7.64 -37.54 -20.42
C ARG A 52 7.08 -36.12 -20.52
N ASN A 53 6.42 -35.79 -21.64
CA ASN A 53 5.94 -34.44 -21.93
C ASN A 53 4.86 -33.99 -20.94
N TYR A 54 3.91 -34.85 -20.59
CA TYR A 54 2.89 -34.54 -19.58
C TYR A 54 3.50 -34.30 -18.20
N ILE A 55 4.45 -35.14 -17.77
CA ILE A 55 5.12 -34.99 -16.47
C ILE A 55 5.95 -33.70 -16.41
N LEU A 56 6.64 -33.35 -17.51
CA LEU A 56 7.41 -32.11 -17.61
C LEU A 56 6.51 -30.87 -17.59
N GLN A 57 5.39 -30.90 -18.31
CA GLN A 57 4.42 -29.82 -18.33
C GLN A 57 3.77 -29.60 -16.96
N HIS A 58 3.40 -30.68 -16.25
CA HIS A 58 2.90 -30.60 -14.87
C HIS A 58 3.94 -30.05 -13.89
N LYS A 59 5.23 -30.42 -14.03
CA LYS A 59 6.29 -29.86 -13.18
C LYS A 59 6.54 -28.38 -13.45
N GLN A 60 6.46 -27.94 -14.71
CA GLN A 60 6.59 -26.53 -15.06
C GLN A 60 5.42 -25.69 -14.54
N SER A 61 4.18 -26.19 -14.64
CA SER A 61 3.01 -25.49 -14.10
C SER A 61 3.01 -25.43 -12.56
N GLN A 62 3.44 -26.49 -11.88
CA GLN A 62 3.65 -26.48 -10.42
C GLN A 62 4.70 -25.45 -10.00
N LYS A 63 5.87 -25.44 -10.64
CA LYS A 63 6.91 -24.44 -10.38
C LYS A 63 6.43 -23.00 -10.62
N ALA A 64 5.65 -22.76 -11.68
CA ALA A 64 5.05 -21.45 -11.92
C ALA A 64 4.09 -21.05 -10.80
N SER A 65 3.26 -22.00 -10.34
CA SER A 65 2.35 -21.80 -9.21
C SER A 65 3.09 -21.50 -7.90
N ASP A 66 4.17 -22.21 -7.60
CA ASP A 66 4.97 -22.03 -6.38
C ASP A 66 5.63 -20.64 -6.34
N ARG A 67 6.17 -20.18 -7.48
CA ARG A 67 6.76 -18.84 -7.61
C ARG A 67 5.72 -17.74 -7.42
N ASN A 68 4.56 -17.89 -8.05
CA ASN A 68 3.46 -16.94 -7.91
C ASN A 68 3.01 -16.86 -6.44
N SER A 69 2.83 -18.02 -5.79
CA SER A 69 2.45 -18.12 -4.38
C SER A 69 3.50 -17.47 -3.47
N LYS A 70 4.79 -17.72 -3.71
CA LYS A 70 5.88 -17.11 -2.94
C LYS A 70 5.89 -15.59 -3.03
N PHE A 71 5.71 -15.03 -4.23
CA PHE A 71 5.65 -13.58 -4.41
C PHE A 71 4.40 -12.98 -3.75
N LEU A 72 3.21 -13.56 -3.99
CA LEU A 72 1.96 -13.07 -3.41
C LEU A 72 1.96 -13.17 -1.89
N PHE A 73 2.56 -14.21 -1.32
CA PHE A 73 2.75 -14.33 0.13
C PHE A 73 3.65 -13.22 0.69
N ALA A 74 4.74 -12.87 0.00
CA ALA A 74 5.57 -11.74 0.40
C ALA A 74 4.81 -10.41 0.35
N VAL A 75 3.98 -10.20 -0.69
CA VAL A 75 3.09 -9.03 -0.78
C VAL A 75 2.09 -9.02 0.38
N TRP A 76 1.49 -10.16 0.69
CA TRP A 76 0.54 -10.31 1.79
C TRP A 76 1.17 -9.94 3.14
N ASN A 77 2.38 -10.41 3.43
CA ASN A 77 3.08 -10.08 4.68
C ASN A 77 3.34 -8.57 4.80
N GLN A 78 3.70 -7.92 3.70
CA GLN A 78 3.87 -6.46 3.69
C GLN A 78 2.54 -5.74 3.90
N PHE A 79 1.46 -6.23 3.29
CA PHE A 79 0.12 -5.69 3.48
C PHE A 79 -0.36 -5.82 4.93
N GLN A 80 -0.20 -7.00 5.53
CA GLN A 80 -0.56 -7.25 6.93
C GLN A 80 0.19 -6.34 7.91
N ARG A 81 1.46 -6.01 7.60
CA ARG A 81 2.21 -5.05 8.40
C ARG A 81 1.62 -3.64 8.32
N VAL A 82 1.32 -3.17 7.11
CA VAL A 82 0.68 -1.86 6.88
C VAL A 82 -0.68 -1.80 7.56
N ASP A 83 -1.48 -2.86 7.42
CA ASP A 83 -2.82 -2.96 8.01
C ASP A 83 -2.78 -2.92 9.55
N ARG A 84 -1.88 -3.70 10.17
CA ARG A 84 -1.71 -3.68 11.63
C ARG A 84 -1.42 -2.28 12.16
N PHE A 85 -0.52 -1.55 11.50
CA PHE A 85 -0.22 -0.17 11.86
C PHE A 85 -1.47 0.74 11.72
N LEU A 86 -2.24 0.61 10.65
CA LEU A 86 -3.46 1.39 10.47
C LEU A 86 -4.51 1.08 11.56
N GLN A 87 -4.63 -0.18 11.97
CA GLN A 87 -5.54 -0.60 13.05
C GLN A 87 -5.11 -0.03 14.41
N GLU A 88 -3.80 -0.04 14.71
CA GLU A 88 -3.26 0.53 15.93
C GLU A 88 -3.49 2.06 15.98
N PHE A 89 -3.22 2.74 14.86
CA PHE A 89 -3.45 4.18 14.73
C PHE A 89 -4.95 4.54 14.84
N GLU A 90 -5.82 3.74 14.24
CA GLU A 90 -7.27 3.91 14.33
C GLU A 90 -7.75 3.85 15.80
N ARG A 91 -7.27 2.85 16.54
CA ARG A 91 -7.58 2.69 17.96
C ARG A 91 -7.07 3.87 18.79
N ASP A 92 -5.83 4.31 18.54
CA ASP A 92 -5.24 5.48 19.21
C ASP A 92 -6.05 6.76 18.93
N THR A 93 -6.40 6.98 17.66
CA THR A 93 -7.23 8.12 17.24
C THR A 93 -8.61 8.11 17.90
N LEU A 94 -9.23 6.94 18.03
CA LEU A 94 -10.51 6.79 18.72
C LEU A 94 -10.38 7.15 20.21
N THR A 95 -9.35 6.63 20.90
CA THR A 95 -9.09 6.96 22.31
C THR A 95 -8.85 8.45 22.50
N LYS A 96 -8.00 9.05 21.66
CA LYS A 96 -7.73 10.49 21.60
C LYS A 96 -9.02 11.29 21.38
N ALA A 97 -9.84 10.91 20.41
CA ALA A 97 -11.09 11.61 20.09
C ALA A 97 -12.08 11.58 21.27
N ASN A 98 -12.24 10.43 21.94
CA ASN A 98 -13.14 10.31 23.08
C ASN A 98 -12.65 11.10 24.30
N TYR A 99 -11.34 11.17 24.51
CA TYR A 99 -10.76 12.06 25.53
C TYR A 99 -11.04 13.54 25.21
N MET A 100 -10.85 13.92 23.94
CA MET A 100 -10.98 15.31 23.50
C MET A 100 -12.41 15.83 23.45
N GLU A 101 -13.42 14.97 23.40
CA GLU A 101 -14.82 15.40 23.55
C GLU A 101 -15.04 16.20 24.86
N ASN A 102 -14.33 15.84 25.92
CA ASN A 102 -14.49 16.42 27.26
C ASN A 102 -13.32 17.34 27.66
N SER A 103 -12.27 17.44 26.84
CA SER A 103 -11.07 18.22 27.15
C SER A 103 -11.02 19.50 26.32
N VAL A 104 -10.50 20.59 26.90
CA VAL A 104 -10.32 21.88 26.20
C VAL A 104 -8.88 22.03 25.67
N ASP A 105 -8.20 20.92 25.36
CA ASP A 105 -6.85 20.95 24.81
C ASP A 105 -6.87 21.14 23.29
N ALA A 106 -6.86 22.41 22.87
CA ALA A 106 -6.81 22.79 21.46
C ALA A 106 -5.55 22.27 20.76
N SER A 107 -4.41 22.26 21.45
CA SER A 107 -3.12 21.89 20.86
C SER A 107 -3.09 20.41 20.48
N LEU A 108 -3.50 19.54 21.41
CA LEU A 108 -3.60 18.10 21.16
C LEU A 108 -4.59 17.78 20.04
N LEU A 109 -5.71 18.53 19.96
CA LEU A 109 -6.73 18.34 18.93
C LEU A 109 -6.22 18.70 17.54
N ILE A 110 -5.55 19.84 17.41
CA ILE A 110 -4.93 20.28 16.16
C ILE A 110 -3.84 19.28 15.72
N GLU A 111 -3.00 18.85 16.66
CA GLU A 111 -1.94 17.87 16.38
C GLU A 111 -2.55 16.56 15.88
N THR A 112 -3.58 16.04 16.54
CA THR A 112 -4.25 14.79 16.13
C THR A 112 -4.90 14.93 14.76
N ILE A 113 -5.54 16.07 14.45
CA ILE A 113 -6.10 16.34 13.12
C ILE A 113 -4.99 16.32 12.06
N LYS A 114 -3.83 16.92 12.34
CA LYS A 114 -2.66 16.92 11.44
C LYS A 114 -2.11 15.51 11.24
N GLU A 115 -2.00 14.71 12.30
CA GLU A 115 -1.57 13.31 12.22
C GLU A 115 -2.49 12.50 11.29
N VAL A 116 -3.82 12.62 11.47
CA VAL A 116 -4.80 11.94 10.63
C VAL A 116 -4.71 12.40 9.17
N ASN A 117 -4.53 13.70 8.91
CA ASN A 117 -4.35 14.25 7.57
C ASN A 117 -3.10 13.71 6.88
N ASN A 118 -1.95 13.72 7.57
CA ASN A 118 -0.70 13.18 7.03
C ASN A 118 -0.84 11.68 6.71
N LEU A 119 -1.51 10.93 7.58
CA LEU A 119 -1.74 9.51 7.34
C LEU A 119 -2.62 9.25 6.10
N LEU A 120 -3.69 10.03 5.93
CA LEU A 120 -4.58 9.95 4.77
C LEU A 120 -3.86 10.32 3.46
N ALA A 121 -3.24 11.51 3.42
CA ALA A 121 -2.68 12.07 2.21
C ALA A 121 -1.36 11.39 1.78
N ASN A 122 -0.53 11.02 2.76
CA ASN A 122 0.80 10.52 2.49
C ASN A 122 0.90 9.01 2.68
N PHE A 123 0.64 8.51 3.89
CA PHE A 123 0.88 7.11 4.23
C PHE A 123 -0.03 6.15 3.44
N ILE A 124 -1.35 6.36 3.45
CA ILE A 124 -2.31 5.47 2.79
C ILE A 124 -2.10 5.49 1.28
N GLU A 125 -2.04 6.67 0.66
CA GLU A 125 -1.92 6.76 -0.80
C GLU A 125 -0.59 6.20 -1.30
N LEU A 126 0.54 6.47 -0.63
CA LEU A 126 1.83 5.88 -1.02
C LEU A 126 1.84 4.35 -0.91
N ASN A 127 1.27 3.79 0.16
CA ASN A 127 1.22 2.34 0.35
C ASN A 127 0.30 1.68 -0.68
N LYS A 128 -0.93 2.20 -0.83
CA LYS A 128 -1.91 1.76 -1.82
C LYS A 128 -1.32 1.78 -3.24
N GLU A 129 -0.67 2.87 -3.62
CA GLU A 129 -0.02 3.00 -4.92
C GLU A 129 1.20 2.06 -5.04
N GLY A 130 1.94 1.85 -3.96
CA GLY A 130 3.05 0.90 -3.89
C GLY A 130 2.62 -0.53 -4.17
N PHE A 131 1.55 -1.00 -3.51
CA PHE A 131 0.96 -2.32 -3.75
C PHE A 131 0.46 -2.45 -5.19
N ARG A 132 -0.28 -1.46 -5.69
CA ARG A 132 -0.79 -1.46 -7.06
C ARG A 132 0.34 -1.56 -8.08
N LYS A 133 1.40 -0.75 -7.92
CA LYS A 133 2.54 -0.72 -8.86
C LYS A 133 3.39 -1.97 -8.79
N ILE A 134 3.57 -2.59 -7.63
CA ILE A 134 4.40 -3.80 -7.50
C ILE A 134 3.68 -5.02 -8.08
N LEU A 135 2.37 -5.14 -7.86
CA LEU A 135 1.53 -6.19 -8.45
C LEU A 135 1.41 -6.02 -9.98
N LYS A 136 1.22 -4.78 -10.48
CA LYS A 136 1.27 -4.51 -11.92
C LYS A 136 2.63 -4.84 -12.54
N LYS A 137 3.72 -4.71 -11.78
CA LYS A 137 5.07 -5.09 -12.26
C LYS A 137 5.22 -6.60 -12.33
N PHE A 138 4.66 -7.33 -11.38
CA PHE A 138 4.61 -8.79 -11.35
C PHE A 138 3.84 -9.33 -12.56
N ASP A 139 2.64 -8.82 -12.82
CA ASP A 139 1.83 -9.17 -14.00
C ASP A 139 2.58 -8.96 -15.32
N LYS A 140 3.24 -7.80 -15.45
CA LYS A 140 4.05 -7.50 -16.64
C LYS A 140 5.28 -8.39 -16.80
N LYS A 141 5.82 -8.95 -15.72
CA LYS A 141 7.04 -9.76 -15.77
C LYS A 141 6.74 -11.20 -16.14
N PHE A 142 5.64 -11.75 -15.64
CA PHE A 142 5.24 -13.13 -15.90
C PHE A 142 4.10 -13.26 -16.92
N THR A 143 3.66 -12.14 -17.52
CA THR A 143 2.56 -12.11 -18.51
C THR A 143 1.27 -12.77 -18.00
N ILE A 144 0.91 -12.47 -16.76
CA ILE A 144 -0.29 -12.98 -16.06
C ILE A 144 -1.16 -11.82 -15.55
N SER A 145 -2.39 -12.10 -15.12
CA SER A 145 -3.35 -11.11 -14.58
C SER A 145 -3.61 -11.22 -13.08
N ILE A 146 -3.03 -12.22 -12.40
CA ILE A 146 -3.38 -12.55 -11.02
C ILE A 146 -3.02 -11.44 -10.04
N GLY A 147 -2.01 -10.61 -10.31
CA GLY A 147 -1.63 -9.49 -9.46
C GLY A 147 -2.68 -8.37 -9.44
N ALA A 148 -3.26 -8.03 -10.59
CA ALA A 148 -4.36 -7.08 -10.69
C ALA A 148 -5.62 -7.57 -9.95
N GLU A 149 -5.97 -8.85 -10.12
CA GLU A 149 -7.08 -9.48 -9.41
C GLU A 149 -6.83 -9.50 -7.90
N TYR A 150 -5.62 -9.88 -7.48
CA TYR A 150 -5.21 -9.88 -6.09
C TYR A 150 -5.30 -8.49 -5.46
N TYR A 151 -4.84 -7.45 -6.16
CA TYR A 151 -4.95 -6.07 -5.68
C TYR A 151 -6.41 -5.69 -5.46
N LYS A 152 -7.27 -5.93 -6.46
CA LYS A 152 -8.69 -5.57 -6.41
C LYS A 152 -9.41 -6.29 -5.27
N ASN A 153 -9.17 -7.58 -5.11
CA ASN A 153 -9.92 -8.43 -4.18
C ASN A 153 -9.41 -8.36 -2.74
N MET A 154 -8.09 -8.24 -2.54
CA MET A 154 -7.49 -8.37 -1.21
C MET A 154 -7.01 -7.05 -0.61
N ILE A 155 -6.64 -6.06 -1.43
CA ILE A 155 -5.93 -4.87 -0.96
C ILE A 155 -6.77 -3.60 -1.13
N GLN A 156 -7.35 -3.39 -2.30
CA GLN A 156 -8.02 -2.14 -2.67
C GLN A 156 -9.16 -1.79 -1.72
N ASN A 157 -10.07 -2.74 -1.48
CA ASN A 157 -11.23 -2.53 -0.63
C ASN A 157 -10.84 -2.21 0.82
N HIS A 158 -9.73 -2.78 1.28
CA HIS A 158 -9.23 -2.55 2.62
C HIS A 158 -8.74 -1.10 2.80
N PHE A 159 -7.97 -0.57 1.85
CA PHE A 159 -7.56 0.84 1.89
C PHE A 159 -8.76 1.77 1.78
N ILE A 160 -9.74 1.48 0.92
CA ILE A 160 -10.98 2.28 0.81
C ILE A 160 -11.71 2.32 2.16
N ALA A 161 -11.89 1.18 2.82
CA ALA A 161 -12.53 1.11 4.12
C ALA A 161 -11.75 1.92 5.19
N LYS A 162 -10.43 1.77 5.25
CA LYS A 162 -9.59 2.51 6.21
C LYS A 162 -9.59 4.02 5.96
N THR A 163 -9.57 4.46 4.71
CA THR A 163 -9.72 5.87 4.35
C THR A 163 -11.06 6.43 4.84
N SER A 164 -12.16 5.70 4.63
CA SER A 164 -13.48 6.14 5.08
C SER A 164 -13.56 6.28 6.60
N ILE A 165 -13.00 5.33 7.35
CA ILE A 165 -12.98 5.37 8.82
C ILE A 165 -12.15 6.54 9.33
N LEU A 166 -10.95 6.76 8.80
CA LEU A 166 -10.10 7.87 9.22
C LEU A 166 -10.69 9.23 8.85
N ASN A 167 -11.38 9.33 7.70
CA ASN A 167 -12.14 10.53 7.35
C ASN A 167 -13.29 10.79 8.34
N HIS A 168 -13.97 9.74 8.80
CA HIS A 168 -14.98 9.88 9.85
C HIS A 168 -14.38 10.45 11.13
N TYR A 169 -13.23 9.93 11.59
CA TYR A 169 -12.54 10.45 12.77
C TYR A 169 -12.03 11.88 12.58
N LYS A 170 -11.49 12.20 11.40
CA LYS A 170 -11.10 13.58 11.06
C LYS A 170 -12.29 14.54 11.20
N LEU A 171 -13.44 14.21 10.62
CA LEU A 171 -14.65 15.04 10.72
C LEU A 171 -15.13 15.14 12.16
N LYS A 172 -15.09 14.05 12.93
CA LYS A 172 -15.43 14.05 14.35
C LYS A 172 -14.53 15.02 15.13
N LEU A 173 -13.21 14.96 14.93
CA LEU A 173 -12.24 15.86 15.59
C LEU A 173 -12.44 17.33 15.19
N ILE A 174 -12.71 17.59 13.91
CA ILE A 174 -13.03 18.95 13.43
C ILE A 174 -14.31 19.46 14.12
N ASN A 175 -15.35 18.64 14.25
CA ASN A 175 -16.58 19.03 14.94
C ASN A 175 -16.35 19.33 16.43
N ILE A 176 -15.53 18.51 17.10
CA ILE A 176 -15.12 18.76 18.49
C ILE A 176 -14.40 20.12 18.57
N TYR A 177 -13.48 20.40 17.63
CA TYR A 177 -12.77 21.67 17.60
C TYR A 177 -13.73 22.84 17.41
N SER A 178 -14.64 22.74 16.45
CA SER A 178 -15.64 23.77 16.16
C SER A 178 -16.52 24.09 17.36
N ASN A 179 -16.92 23.06 18.11
CA ASN A 179 -17.78 23.21 19.28
C ASN A 179 -17.07 23.89 20.45
N HIS A 180 -15.78 23.62 20.66
CA HIS A 180 -15.02 24.17 21.78
C HIS A 180 -14.35 25.52 21.47
N PHE A 181 -13.96 25.77 20.21
CA PHE A 181 -13.09 26.89 19.84
C PHE A 181 -13.63 27.79 18.72
N GLY A 182 -14.76 27.45 18.08
CA GLY A 182 -15.34 28.23 16.99
C GLY A 182 -14.82 27.84 15.60
N ASP A 183 -14.97 28.73 14.61
CA ASP A 183 -14.90 28.38 13.17
C ASP A 183 -13.56 27.70 12.75
N PRO A 184 -13.60 26.46 12.21
CA PRO A 184 -12.42 25.70 11.81
C PRO A 184 -11.68 26.28 10.60
N GLN A 185 -12.18 27.32 9.94
CA GLN A 185 -11.46 27.99 8.83
C GLN A 185 -10.09 28.58 9.23
N ASN A 186 -9.87 28.85 10.52
CA ASN A 186 -8.56 29.24 11.05
C ASN A 186 -7.50 28.13 11.00
N LEU A 187 -7.91 26.86 10.86
CA LEU A 187 -6.99 25.73 10.69
C LEU A 187 -6.49 25.62 9.25
N ILE A 188 -7.40 25.84 8.28
CA ILE A 188 -7.15 25.71 6.84
C ILE A 188 -6.21 26.82 6.32
N SER A 189 -6.33 28.03 6.87
CA SER A 189 -5.55 29.20 6.45
C SER A 189 -4.09 29.19 6.91
N SER A 190 -3.70 28.26 7.80
CA SER A 190 -2.30 28.08 8.21
C SER A 190 -1.47 27.18 7.26
N GLU A 191 -2.10 26.48 6.31
CA GLU A 191 -1.48 25.43 5.49
C GLU A 191 -1.35 25.76 3.99
N GLN A 192 -1.75 26.96 3.53
CA GLN A 192 -1.65 27.32 2.10
C GLN A 192 -0.21 27.46 1.56
N SER A 193 0.84 27.16 2.33
CA SER A 193 2.23 27.21 1.84
C SER A 193 2.85 25.89 1.36
N GLU A 194 2.22 24.71 1.52
CA GLU A 194 2.92 23.43 1.20
C GLU A 194 2.13 22.33 0.47
N SER A 195 0.97 22.62 -0.15
CA SER A 195 0.28 21.62 -0.98
C SER A 195 0.75 21.64 -2.45
N VAL A 196 1.70 20.76 -2.78
CA VAL A 196 2.18 20.45 -4.15
C VAL A 196 1.31 19.37 -4.81
N PHE A 197 -0.02 19.48 -4.69
CA PHE A 197 -0.95 18.56 -5.33
C PHE A 197 -1.98 19.33 -6.15
N ASP A 198 -1.53 19.83 -7.30
CA ASP A 198 -2.40 20.15 -8.42
C ASP A 198 -2.18 19.08 -9.50
N PHE A 199 -3.02 18.05 -9.46
CA PHE A 199 -3.21 17.13 -10.58
C PHE A 199 -4.70 17.13 -10.89
N THR A 200 -5.15 18.21 -11.51
CA THR A 200 -6.34 18.21 -12.35
C THR A 200 -6.13 17.21 -13.47
N LEU A 201 -6.82 16.07 -13.36
CA LEU A 201 -7.18 15.24 -14.49
C LEU A 201 -8.28 15.98 -15.25
N GLU A 202 -7.88 16.83 -16.20
CA GLU A 202 -8.74 17.13 -17.34
C GLU A 202 -8.62 15.96 -18.32
N GLU A 203 -9.67 15.15 -18.40
CA GLU A 203 -9.87 14.19 -19.50
C GLU A 203 -10.40 14.96 -20.72
N GLN A 204 -9.62 14.95 -21.81
CA GLN A 204 -10.10 15.00 -23.20
C GLN A 204 -9.48 13.81 -23.95
#